data_AF-A0A853MKV4-F1
#
_entry.id   AF-A0A853MKV4-F1
#
_cell.length_a   1.000
_cell.length_b   1.000
_cell.length_c   1.000
_cell.angle_alpha   90.00
_cell.angle_beta   90.00
_cell.angle_gamma   90.00
#
_symmetry.space_group_name_H-M   'P 1'
#
loop_
_entity.id
_entity.type
_entity.pdbx_description
1 polymer ?
#
loop_
_entity_poly.entity_id
_entity_poly.type
_entity_poly.pdbx_seq_one_letter_code
_entity_poly.pdbx_strand_id
1 'polypeptide(L)'
;MSQQNQVKNKLNGALTSVIQTLQEFAEQTNFWQILDIAFGRTYNHLRVKELRTQWRQRDKGALPLIEIVNQEVLGSSLGAYSIDTDKIYMSEQFVVNAKLADLVLVLLEEYGHHVDAQVNAKDTPGDEGEIFAALVLGKTLDDESLRNLRAEDDSAVIALGGEVIKI
;
A
#
# COMPACT_ATOMS: atom_id res chain seq x y z
N MET A 1 14.72 25.33 -3.35
CA MET A 1 14.49 24.01 -3.98
C MET A 1 13.20 24.11 -4.78
N SER A 2 13.13 23.55 -5.99
CA SER A 2 11.87 23.48 -6.75
C SER A 2 10.88 22.53 -6.05
N GLN A 3 9.59 22.74 -6.27
CA GLN A 3 8.53 21.90 -5.70
C GLN A 3 8.68 20.42 -6.10
N GLN A 4 9.09 20.15 -7.34
CA GLN A 4 9.42 18.80 -7.81
C GLN A 4 10.56 18.14 -7.01
N ASN A 5 11.60 18.90 -6.64
CA ASN A 5 12.69 18.36 -5.81
C ASN A 5 12.22 18.09 -4.37
N GLN A 6 11.29 18.89 -3.85
CA GLN A 6 10.70 18.66 -2.53
C GLN A 6 9.82 17.41 -2.50
N VAL A 7 8.94 17.24 -3.50
CA VAL A 7 8.09 16.04 -3.66
C VAL A 7 8.95 14.78 -3.73
N LYS A 8 9.98 14.79 -4.60
CA LYS A 8 10.90 13.67 -4.76
C LYS A 8 11.63 13.33 -3.46
N ASN A 9 12.12 14.33 -2.72
CA ASN A 9 12.83 14.10 -1.47
C ASN A 9 11.93 13.54 -0.37
N LYS A 10 10.70 14.07 -0.22
CA LYS A 10 9.70 13.55 0.72
C LYS A 10 9.34 12.10 0.41
N LEU A 11 9.05 11.81 -0.86
CA LEU A 11 8.69 10.47 -1.31
C LEU A 11 9.84 9.47 -1.08
N ASN A 12 11.08 9.85 -1.40
CA ASN A 12 12.25 8.99 -1.12
C ASN A 12 12.42 8.70 0.38
N GLY A 13 12.15 9.68 1.23
CA GLY A 13 12.13 9.50 2.68
C GLY A 13 11.05 8.51 3.11
N ALA A 14 9.83 8.69 2.61
CA ALA A 14 8.70 7.81 2.91
C ALA A 14 8.96 6.37 2.44
N LEU A 15 9.45 6.19 1.21
CA LEU A 15 9.82 4.88 0.67
C LEU A 15 10.91 4.18 1.49
N THR A 16 11.89 4.94 1.98
CA THR A 16 12.92 4.40 2.87
C THR A 16 12.31 3.89 4.17
N SER A 17 11.35 4.64 4.74
CA SER A 17 10.60 4.22 5.92
C SER A 17 9.70 3.01 5.65
N VAL A 18 8.98 2.96 4.52
CA VAL A 18 8.17 1.80 4.11
C VAL A 18 9.03 0.53 4.05
N ILE A 19 10.19 0.58 3.39
CA ILE A 19 11.10 -0.56 3.29
C ILE A 19 11.64 -0.99 4.65
N GLN A 20 11.97 -0.02 5.51
CA GLN A 20 12.40 -0.30 6.88
C GLN A 20 11.30 -1.02 7.66
N THR A 21 10.07 -0.51 7.58
CA THR A 21 8.90 -1.11 8.24
C THR A 21 8.62 -2.53 7.72
N LEU A 22 8.66 -2.75 6.40
CA LEU A 22 8.48 -4.08 5.81
C LEU A 22 9.59 -5.06 6.23
N GLN A 23 10.83 -4.59 6.34
CA GLN A 23 11.94 -5.41 6.83
C GLN A 23 11.71 -5.84 8.29
N GLU A 24 11.32 -4.90 9.16
CA GLU A 24 11.01 -5.18 10.56
C GLU A 24 9.84 -6.15 10.68
N PHE A 25 8.77 -5.91 9.91
CA PHE A 25 7.62 -6.81 9.81
C PHE A 25 8.03 -8.23 9.40
N ALA A 26 8.93 -8.37 8.42
CA ALA A 26 9.41 -9.67 7.96
C ALA A 26 10.15 -10.50 9.03
N GLU A 27 10.58 -9.88 10.14
CA GLU A 27 11.18 -10.58 11.28
C GLU A 27 10.22 -10.86 12.43
N GLN A 28 8.98 -10.38 12.37
CA GLN A 28 8.03 -10.58 13.45
C GLN A 28 7.56 -12.04 13.57
N THR A 29 7.26 -12.47 14.79
CA THR A 29 6.78 -13.82 15.10
C THR A 29 5.32 -14.01 14.68
N ASN A 30 4.52 -12.95 14.72
CA ASN A 30 3.12 -12.88 14.26
C ASN A 30 3.00 -12.55 12.76
N PHE A 31 4.10 -12.61 11.98
CA PHE A 31 4.11 -12.34 10.53
C PHE A 31 2.94 -12.99 9.77
N TRP A 32 2.76 -14.30 9.97
CA TRP A 32 1.69 -15.05 9.31
C TRP A 32 0.29 -14.67 9.81
N GLN A 33 0.16 -14.32 11.09
CA GLN A 33 -1.11 -13.89 11.65
C GLN A 33 -1.56 -12.56 11.05
N ILE A 34 -0.64 -11.62 10.82
CA ILE A 34 -0.96 -10.33 10.18
C ILE A 34 -1.45 -10.57 8.75
N LEU A 35 -0.77 -11.40 7.97
CA LEU A 35 -1.22 -11.74 6.61
C LEU A 35 -2.55 -12.49 6.62
N ASP A 36 -2.77 -13.41 7.57
CA ASP A 36 -4.05 -14.11 7.72
C ASP A 36 -5.22 -13.14 8.00
N ILE A 37 -4.96 -12.05 8.71
CA ILE A 37 -5.99 -11.05 9.06
C ILE A 37 -6.30 -10.15 7.86
N ALA A 38 -5.26 -9.71 7.15
CA ALA A 38 -5.38 -8.83 5.98
C ALA A 38 -5.90 -9.59 4.75
N PHE A 39 -5.20 -10.63 4.32
CA PHE A 39 -5.36 -11.26 2.99
C PHE A 39 -6.13 -12.59 3.01
N GLY A 40 -6.77 -12.92 4.14
CA GLY A 40 -7.43 -14.21 4.37
C GLY A 40 -6.43 -15.36 4.52
N ARG A 41 -6.85 -16.62 4.34
CA ARG A 41 -6.02 -17.82 4.66
C ARG A 41 -5.70 -18.72 3.46
N THR A 42 -6.13 -18.32 2.27
CA THR A 42 -6.03 -19.14 1.05
C THR A 42 -5.02 -18.60 0.05
N TYR A 43 -4.28 -17.54 0.42
CA TYR A 43 -3.28 -16.93 -0.44
C TYR A 43 -2.08 -17.85 -0.68
N ASN A 44 -1.30 -17.54 -1.71
CA ASN A 44 -0.12 -18.31 -2.10
C ASN A 44 1.03 -18.14 -1.10
N HIS A 45 1.16 -19.09 -0.17
CA HIS A 45 2.22 -19.11 0.84
C HIS A 45 3.65 -19.15 0.26
N LEU A 46 3.85 -19.68 -0.95
CA LEU A 46 5.17 -19.69 -1.58
C LEU A 46 5.54 -18.27 -2.02
N ARG A 47 4.62 -17.55 -2.68
CA ARG A 47 4.82 -16.15 -3.06
C ARG A 47 5.10 -15.27 -1.85
N VAL A 48 4.36 -15.46 -0.74
CA VAL A 48 4.62 -14.74 0.51
C VAL A 48 6.03 -15.01 1.07
N LYS A 49 6.56 -16.24 0.97
CA LYS A 49 7.95 -16.52 1.40
C LYS A 49 8.98 -15.79 0.55
N GLU A 50 8.72 -15.61 -0.73
CA GLU A 50 9.56 -14.82 -1.64
C GLU A 50 9.51 -13.34 -1.28
N LEU A 51 8.31 -12.77 -1.12
CA LEU A 51 8.11 -11.39 -0.65
C LEU A 51 8.81 -11.15 0.69
N ARG A 52 8.67 -12.08 1.65
CA ARG A 52 9.37 -12.00 2.94
C ARG A 52 10.88 -11.97 2.78
N THR A 53 11.43 -12.74 1.83
CA THR A 53 12.86 -12.71 1.51
C THR A 53 13.28 -11.37 0.92
N GLN A 54 12.48 -10.82 0.00
CA GLN A 54 12.71 -9.51 -0.61
C GLN A 54 12.69 -8.38 0.44
N TRP A 55 11.71 -8.39 1.35
CA TRP A 55 11.62 -7.42 2.46
C TRP A 55 12.84 -7.49 3.38
N ARG A 56 13.29 -8.68 3.75
CA ARG A 56 14.51 -8.89 4.57
C ARG A 56 15.76 -8.30 3.92
N GLN A 57 15.86 -8.43 2.61
CA GLN A 57 16.96 -7.91 1.79
C GLN A 57 16.83 -6.42 1.47
N ARG A 58 15.72 -5.77 1.88
CA ARG A 58 15.38 -4.38 1.52
C ARG A 58 15.37 -4.16 0.01
N ASP A 59 14.88 -5.15 -0.73
CA ASP A 59 14.84 -5.09 -2.19
C ASP A 59 13.82 -4.03 -2.65
N LYS A 60 14.34 -2.95 -3.22
CA LYS A 60 13.52 -1.86 -3.78
C LYS A 60 12.75 -2.27 -5.03
N GLY A 61 13.20 -3.33 -5.72
CA GLY A 61 12.50 -3.89 -6.87
C GLY A 61 11.19 -4.60 -6.49
N ALA A 62 10.96 -4.82 -5.19
CA ALA A 62 9.70 -5.36 -4.68
C ALA A 62 8.61 -4.31 -4.49
N LEU A 63 8.88 -3.03 -4.75
CA LEU A 63 7.89 -1.95 -4.72
C LEU A 63 7.38 -1.66 -6.14
N PRO A 64 6.07 -1.48 -6.34
CA PRO A 64 5.52 -1.01 -7.61
C PRO A 64 5.99 0.41 -7.91
N LEU A 65 5.90 0.81 -9.18
CA LEU A 65 6.25 2.17 -9.58
C LEU A 65 5.26 3.17 -8.97
N ILE A 66 5.78 4.30 -8.48
CA ILE A 66 4.96 5.39 -7.94
C ILE A 66 4.84 6.51 -8.94
N GLU A 67 3.60 6.88 -9.27
CA GLU A 67 3.26 7.98 -10.15
C GLU A 67 2.55 9.09 -9.37
N ILE A 68 3.07 10.32 -9.48
CA ILE A 68 2.46 11.48 -8.83
C ILE A 68 1.45 12.09 -9.79
N VAL A 69 0.20 12.21 -9.34
CA VAL A 69 -0.92 12.76 -10.10
C VAL A 69 -1.57 13.93 -9.37
N ASN A 70 -2.37 14.71 -10.09
CA ASN A 70 -3.20 15.75 -9.48
C ASN A 70 -4.29 15.12 -8.59
N GLN A 71 -4.66 15.78 -7.49
CA GLN A 71 -5.66 15.28 -6.54
C GLN A 71 -7.01 15.03 -7.23
N GLU A 72 -7.36 15.85 -8.23
CA GLU A 72 -8.59 15.71 -8.99
C GLU A 72 -8.70 14.37 -9.74
N VAL A 73 -7.56 13.74 -10.07
CA VAL A 73 -7.54 12.41 -10.71
C VAL A 73 -8.00 11.33 -9.74
N LEU A 74 -7.59 11.43 -8.47
CA LEU A 74 -7.89 10.45 -7.41
C LEU A 74 -9.22 10.75 -6.69
N GLY A 75 -9.88 11.86 -6.99
CA GLY A 75 -11.08 12.29 -6.29
C GLY A 75 -10.79 12.55 -4.81
N SER A 76 -11.38 11.75 -3.92
CA SER A 76 -11.15 11.83 -2.48
C SER A 76 -9.95 11.04 -1.97
N SER A 77 -9.41 10.11 -2.77
CA SER A 77 -8.31 9.23 -2.35
C SER A 77 -6.98 9.96 -2.34
N LEU A 78 -6.08 9.60 -1.41
CA LEU A 78 -4.77 10.23 -1.25
C LEU A 78 -3.66 9.43 -1.95
N GLY A 79 -3.85 8.12 -2.02
CA GLY A 79 -3.14 7.16 -2.84
C GLY A 79 -4.15 6.28 -3.57
N ALA A 80 -3.66 5.46 -4.53
CA ALA A 80 -4.41 4.32 -5.05
C ALA A 80 -3.47 3.34 -5.78
N TYR A 81 -3.63 2.03 -5.58
CA TYR A 81 -2.95 1.00 -6.35
C TYR A 81 -3.81 0.53 -7.52
N SER A 82 -3.20 0.41 -8.70
CA SER A 82 -3.88 -0.19 -9.86
C SER A 82 -3.23 -1.52 -10.23
N ILE A 83 -4.04 -2.57 -10.23
CA ILE A 83 -3.66 -3.88 -10.79
C ILE A 83 -3.40 -3.78 -12.30
N ASP A 84 -4.15 -2.94 -13.01
CA ASP A 84 -4.06 -2.82 -14.48
C ASP A 84 -2.72 -2.25 -14.94
N THR A 85 -2.15 -1.32 -14.17
CA THR A 85 -0.88 -0.68 -14.51
C THR A 85 0.30 -1.12 -13.64
N ASP A 86 0.02 -1.87 -12.57
CA ASP A 86 0.97 -2.23 -11.51
C ASP A 86 1.71 -1.02 -10.92
N LYS A 87 0.93 0.03 -10.62
CA LYS A 87 1.43 1.30 -10.08
C LYS A 87 0.66 1.74 -8.86
N ILE A 88 1.36 2.47 -8.00
CA ILE A 88 0.76 3.29 -6.96
C ILE A 88 0.69 4.73 -7.48
N TYR A 89 -0.51 5.28 -7.52
CA TYR A 89 -0.76 6.69 -7.79
C TYR A 89 -0.83 7.44 -6.47
N MET A 90 -0.16 8.59 -6.37
CA MET A 90 -0.20 9.43 -5.16
C MET A 90 -0.59 10.86 -5.54
N SER A 91 -1.47 11.48 -4.76
CA SER A 91 -1.81 12.88 -4.95
C SER A 91 -0.58 13.77 -4.70
N GLU A 92 -0.24 14.66 -5.64
CA GLU A 92 0.79 15.69 -5.46
C GLU A 92 0.49 16.59 -4.26
N GLN A 93 -0.75 17.06 -4.11
CA GLN A 93 -1.16 17.92 -3.00
C GLN A 93 -0.93 17.24 -1.64
N PHE A 94 -1.37 15.99 -1.49
CA PHE A 94 -1.06 15.18 -0.33
C PHE A 94 0.45 15.06 -0.08
N VAL A 95 1.25 14.63 -1.06
CA VAL A 95 2.72 14.47 -0.88
C VAL A 95 3.40 15.76 -0.44
N VAL A 96 2.98 16.91 -0.99
CA VAL A 96 3.52 18.22 -0.61
C VAL A 96 3.21 18.56 0.85
N ASN A 97 1.99 18.30 1.32
CA ASN A 97 1.49 18.81 2.60
C ASN A 97 1.59 17.82 3.77
N ALA A 98 1.55 16.52 3.48
CA ALA A 98 1.53 15.45 4.47
C ALA A 98 2.80 15.40 5.32
N LYS A 99 2.65 14.91 6.55
CA LYS A 99 3.78 14.49 7.38
C LYS A 99 4.33 13.18 6.84
N LEU A 100 5.57 12.88 7.20
CA LEU A 100 6.22 11.64 6.78
C LEU A 100 5.43 10.40 7.22
N ALA A 101 4.88 10.40 8.44
CA ALA A 101 4.10 9.29 8.95
C ALA A 101 2.81 9.03 8.14
N ASP A 102 2.13 10.09 7.72
CA ASP A 102 0.90 9.97 6.92
C ASP A 102 1.22 9.44 5.51
N LEU A 103 2.37 9.86 4.94
CA LEU A 103 2.83 9.31 3.66
C LEU A 103 3.19 7.83 3.75
N VAL A 104 3.85 7.42 4.83
CA VAL A 104 4.21 6.01 5.05
C VAL A 104 2.96 5.16 5.24
N LEU A 105 1.94 5.68 5.94
CA LEU A 105 0.66 4.99 6.12
C LEU A 105 0.00 4.69 4.77
N VAL A 106 -0.27 5.73 3.96
CA VAL A 106 -0.92 5.55 2.66
C VAL A 106 -0.06 4.69 1.73
N LEU A 107 1.25 4.87 1.67
CA LEU A 107 2.10 4.02 0.84
C LEU A 107 2.10 2.54 1.27
N LEU A 108 1.95 2.24 2.57
CA LEU A 108 1.83 0.86 3.05
C LEU A 108 0.49 0.24 2.71
N GLU A 109 -0.57 1.05 2.69
CA GLU A 109 -1.92 0.66 2.31
C GLU A 109 -1.97 0.27 0.84
N GLU A 110 -1.49 1.16 -0.05
CA GLU A 110 -1.39 0.85 -1.49
C GLU A 110 -0.42 -0.30 -1.79
N TYR A 111 0.63 -0.42 -1.00
CA TYR A 111 1.52 -1.58 -1.09
C TYR A 111 0.85 -2.87 -0.63
N GLY A 112 -0.08 -2.78 0.33
CA GLY A 112 -0.89 -3.90 0.81
C GLY A 112 -1.75 -4.49 -0.31
N HIS A 113 -2.45 -3.64 -1.07
CA HIS A 113 -3.19 -4.08 -2.28
C HIS A 113 -2.29 -4.71 -3.33
N HIS A 114 -1.10 -4.14 -3.56
CA HIS A 114 -0.09 -4.75 -4.45
C HIS A 114 0.38 -6.13 -3.96
N VAL A 115 0.49 -6.33 -2.65
CA VAL A 115 0.80 -7.65 -2.07
C VAL A 115 -0.37 -8.60 -2.28
N ASP A 116 -1.61 -8.18 -1.99
CA ASP A 116 -2.82 -8.99 -2.18
C ASP A 116 -2.92 -9.51 -3.61
N ALA A 117 -2.80 -8.61 -4.60
CA ALA A 117 -2.85 -8.92 -6.02
C ALA A 117 -1.79 -9.94 -6.49
N GLN A 118 -0.67 -10.07 -5.76
CA GLN A 118 0.36 -11.06 -6.08
C GLN A 118 0.14 -12.43 -5.42
N VAL A 119 -0.52 -12.44 -4.26
CA VAL A 119 -0.65 -13.65 -3.43
C VAL A 119 -2.03 -14.29 -3.58
N ASN A 120 -3.05 -13.51 -3.93
CA ASN A 120 -4.40 -13.96 -4.16
C ASN A 120 -4.75 -13.93 -5.65
N ALA A 121 -5.50 -14.95 -6.09
CA ALA A 121 -5.99 -15.02 -7.48
C ALA A 121 -7.19 -14.09 -7.74
N LYS A 122 -7.84 -13.68 -6.67
CA LYS A 122 -8.92 -12.71 -6.65
C LYS A 122 -8.70 -11.82 -5.43
N ASP A 123 -8.82 -10.53 -5.66
CA ASP A 123 -8.93 -9.46 -4.68
C ASP A 123 -9.65 -9.89 -3.39
N THR A 124 -9.00 -9.64 -2.26
CA THR A 124 -9.60 -9.84 -0.94
C THR A 124 -10.71 -8.80 -0.73
N PRO A 125 -11.93 -9.19 -0.31
CA PRO A 125 -12.98 -8.19 -0.08
C PRO A 125 -12.71 -7.27 1.11
N GLY A 126 -13.08 -5.99 0.96
CA GLY A 126 -12.82 -4.94 1.94
C GLY A 126 -11.54 -4.19 1.62
N ASP A 127 -11.10 -3.33 2.52
CA ASP A 127 -9.82 -2.64 2.39
C ASP A 127 -8.70 -3.45 3.08
N GLU A 128 -8.20 -4.50 2.40
CA GLU A 128 -7.11 -5.32 2.93
C GLU A 128 -5.78 -4.55 3.00
N GLY A 129 -5.62 -3.52 2.16
CA GLY A 129 -4.49 -2.61 2.16
C GLY A 129 -4.39 -1.85 3.49
N GLU A 130 -5.47 -1.22 3.93
CA GLU A 130 -5.52 -0.46 5.18
C GLU A 130 -5.34 -1.39 6.38
N ILE A 131 -5.98 -2.57 6.35
CA ILE A 131 -5.78 -3.60 7.38
C ILE A 131 -4.30 -3.99 7.47
N PHE A 132 -3.66 -4.27 6.33
CA PHE A 132 -2.24 -4.60 6.28
C PHE A 132 -1.38 -3.47 6.83
N ALA A 133 -1.58 -2.24 6.36
CA ALA A 133 -0.81 -1.06 6.77
C ALA A 133 -0.92 -0.82 8.28
N ALA A 134 -2.13 -0.87 8.83
CA ALA A 134 -2.37 -0.69 10.26
C ALA A 134 -1.60 -1.72 11.10
N LEU A 135 -1.71 -3.01 10.76
CA LEU A 135 -1.10 -4.10 11.51
C LEU A 135 0.43 -4.11 11.39
N VAL A 136 0.96 -3.82 10.20
CA VAL A 136 2.41 -3.73 9.94
C VAL A 136 3.04 -2.56 10.71
N LEU A 137 2.30 -1.46 10.88
CA LEU A 137 2.70 -0.34 11.75
C LEU A 137 2.50 -0.62 13.25
N GLY A 138 2.07 -1.83 13.62
CA GLY A 138 1.87 -2.24 15.01
C GLY A 138 0.64 -1.62 15.66
N LYS A 139 -0.32 -1.10 14.88
CA LYS A 139 -1.62 -0.68 15.41
C LYS A 139 -2.47 -1.90 15.71
N THR A 140 -3.35 -1.76 16.70
CA THR A 140 -4.39 -2.75 16.99
C THR A 140 -5.69 -2.29 16.34
N LEU A 141 -6.32 -3.17 15.57
CA LEU A 141 -7.69 -2.99 15.10
C LEU A 141 -8.63 -3.74 16.04
N ASP A 142 -9.63 -3.05 16.57
CA ASP A 142 -10.70 -3.72 17.31
C ASP A 142 -11.68 -4.42 16.35
N ASP A 143 -12.55 -5.26 16.90
CA ASP A 143 -13.46 -6.06 16.09
C ASP A 143 -14.44 -5.19 15.27
N GLU A 144 -14.74 -3.96 15.71
CA GLU A 144 -15.61 -3.05 14.97
C GLU A 144 -14.89 -2.44 13.78
N SER A 145 -13.70 -1.89 13.99
CA SER A 145 -12.85 -1.33 12.93
C SER A 145 -12.55 -2.38 11.88
N LEU A 146 -12.16 -3.59 12.31
CA LEU A 146 -11.88 -4.69 11.38
C LEU A 146 -13.12 -5.15 10.60
N ARG A 147 -14.32 -5.12 11.21
CA ARG A 147 -15.56 -5.40 10.49
C ARG A 147 -15.89 -4.33 9.45
N ASN A 148 -15.67 -3.06 9.78
CA ASN A 148 -15.93 -1.95 8.88
C ASN A 148 -15.00 -2.00 7.66
N LEU A 149 -13.69 -2.17 7.89
CA LEU A 149 -12.70 -2.28 6.81
C LEU A 149 -13.00 -3.47 5.89
N ARG A 150 -13.38 -4.63 6.45
CA ARG A 150 -13.77 -5.81 5.66
C ARG A 150 -15.07 -5.66 4.87
N ALA A 151 -15.85 -4.62 5.12
CA ALA A 151 -17.10 -4.33 4.45
C ALA A 151 -17.00 -3.13 3.51
N GLU A 152 -15.84 -2.47 3.46
CA GLU A 152 -15.58 -1.33 2.60
C GLU A 152 -15.55 -1.75 1.13
N ASP A 153 -15.99 -0.86 0.24
CA ASP A 153 -15.74 -0.97 -1.20
C ASP A 153 -14.68 0.10 -1.49
N ASP A 154 -13.44 -0.35 -1.55
CA ASP A 154 -12.23 0.43 -1.77
C ASP A 154 -11.91 0.61 -3.27
N SER A 155 -12.73 0.01 -4.15
CA SER A 155 -12.53 0.09 -5.58
C SER A 155 -13.00 1.42 -6.18
N ALA A 156 -12.22 1.94 -7.13
CA ALA A 156 -12.58 3.15 -7.86
C ALA A 156 -12.08 3.12 -9.31
N VAL A 157 -12.42 4.16 -10.05
CA VAL A 157 -12.00 4.32 -11.45
C VAL A 157 -11.54 5.75 -11.65
N ILE A 158 -10.34 5.91 -12.21
CA ILE A 158 -9.74 7.21 -12.50
C ILE A 158 -9.60 7.41 -14.01
N ALA A 159 -9.60 8.68 -14.43
CA ALA A 159 -9.31 9.08 -15.79
C ALA A 159 -7.93 9.75 -15.86
N LEU A 160 -6.95 9.09 -16.48
CA LEU A 160 -5.58 9.59 -16.58
C LEU A 160 -5.13 9.55 -18.04
N GLY A 161 -4.76 10.71 -18.60
CA GLY A 161 -4.30 10.80 -19.99
C GLY A 161 -5.34 10.40 -21.05
N GLY A 162 -6.63 10.36 -20.70
CA GLY A 162 -7.71 9.88 -21.58
C GLY A 162 -7.98 8.37 -21.48
N GLU A 163 -7.22 7.65 -20.66
CA GLU A 163 -7.46 6.24 -20.33
C GLU A 163 -8.25 6.12 -19.03
N VAL A 164 -9.06 5.06 -18.95
CA VAL A 164 -9.85 4.70 -17.78
C VAL A 164 -9.09 3.58 -17.07
N ILE A 165 -8.68 3.83 -15.83
CA ILE A 165 -7.85 2.91 -15.04
C ILE A 165 -8.65 2.50 -13.81
N LYS A 166 -8.75 1.19 -13.55
CA LYS A 166 -9.30 0.70 -12.27
C LYS A 166 -8.23 0.86 -11.20
N ILE A 167 -8.62 1.44 -10.08
CA ILE A 167 -7.87 1.50 -8.85
C ILE A 167 -8.66 0.85 -7.72
#